data_AF-A0A840QT61-F1
#
_entry.id   AF-A0A840QT61-F1
#
_cell.length_a   1.000
_cell.length_b   1.000
_cell.length_c   1.000
_cell.angle_alpha   90.00
_cell.angle_beta   90.00
_cell.angle_gamma   90.00
#
_symmetry.space_group_name_H-M   'P 1'
#
loop_
_entity.id
_entity.type
_entity.pdbx_description
1 polymer ?
#
loop_
_entity_poly.entity_id
_entity_poly.type
_entity_poly.pdbx_seq_one_letter_code
_entity_poly.pdbx_strand_id
1 'polypeptide(L)' 'MAKKDNRMNNVERLEDMVKNTEHNIEAANEILEHSSMKESERQQIKQKNQRRRQSIESFKEEIADEKSDRQNGRV' A
#
# COMPACT_ATOMS: atom_id res chain seq x y z
N MET A 1 5.26 21.72 22.15
CA MET A 1 6.36 20.81 21.77
C MET A 1 5.88 19.93 20.63
N ALA A 2 6.41 20.13 19.42
CA ALA A 2 6.12 19.23 18.30
C ALA A 2 6.70 17.84 18.66
N LYS A 3 5.83 16.83 18.74
CA LYS A 3 6.25 15.45 18.93
C LYS A 3 7.13 15.11 17.71
N LYS A 4 8.44 14.96 17.93
CA LYS A 4 9.39 14.60 16.88
C LYS A 4 8.90 13.27 16.32
N ASP A 5 8.43 13.27 15.07
CA ASP A 5 7.92 12.06 14.44
C ASP A 5 9.01 10.99 14.51
N ASN A 6 8.70 9.88 15.16
CA ASN A 6 9.68 8.82 15.39
C ASN A 6 9.77 7.98 14.11
N ARG A 7 10.57 8.45 13.15
CA ARG A 7 10.75 7.81 11.83
C ARG A 7 11.31 6.39 11.91
N MET A 8 11.79 5.97 13.09
CA MET A 8 12.24 4.60 13.33
C MET A 8 11.16 3.54 13.12
N ASN A 9 9.87 3.87 13.10
CA ASN A 9 8.80 2.91 12.81
C ASN A 9 8.18 3.09 11.41
N ASN A 10 8.70 4.00 10.58
CA ASN A 10 8.05 4.36 9.33
C ASN A 10 8.13 3.19 8.32
N VAL A 11 9.28 2.52 8.26
CA VAL A 11 9.48 1.31 7.43
C VAL A 11 8.45 0.23 7.78
N GLU A 12 8.32 -0.10 9.07
CA GLU A 12 7.43 -1.16 9.53
C GLU A 12 5.96 -0.82 9.25
N ARG A 13 5.56 0.44 9.43
CA ARG A 13 4.19 0.91 9.09
C ARG A 13 3.92 0.85 7.59
N LEU A 14 4.87 1.27 6.77
CA LEU A 14 4.73 1.23 5.31
C LEU A 14 4.66 -0.22 4.81
N GLU A 15 5.48 -1.13 5.35
CA GLU A 15 5.43 -2.55 5.03
C GLU A 15 4.06 -3.17 5.39
N ASP A 16 3.49 -2.81 6.54
CA ASP A 16 2.14 -3.24 6.92
C ASP A 16 1.06 -2.64 6.00
N MET A 17 1.19 -1.37 5.60
CA MET A 17 0.28 -0.75 4.64
C MET A 17 0.33 -1.43 3.26
N VAL A 18 1.53 -1.81 2.79
CA VAL A 18 1.70 -2.58 1.56
C VAL A 18 0.98 -3.92 1.66
N LYS A 19 1.26 -4.73 2.70
CA LYS A 19 0.62 -6.05 2.90
C LYS A 19 -0.90 -5.94 2.96
N ASN A 20 -1.42 -5.00 3.74
CA ASN A 20 -2.85 -4.77 3.85
C ASN A 20 -3.47 -4.34 2.51
N THR A 21 -2.76 -3.54 1.73
CA THR A 21 -3.25 -3.09 0.41
C THR A 21 -3.23 -4.23 -0.60
N GLU A 22 -2.21 -5.08 -0.59
CA GLU A 22 -2.11 -6.30 -1.41
C GLU A 22 -3.26 -7.26 -1.09
N HIS A 23 -3.51 -7.55 0.19
CA HIS A 23 -4.65 -8.37 0.63
C HIS A 23 -6.00 -7.79 0.17
N ASN A 24 -6.17 -6.46 0.25
CA ASN A 24 -7.37 -5.79 -0.24
C ASN A 24 -7.55 -5.87 -1.77
N ILE A 25 -6.46 -5.98 -2.54
CA ILE A 25 -6.52 -6.21 -3.97
C ILE A 25 -6.94 -7.65 -4.25
N GLU A 26 -6.35 -8.62 -3.55
CA GLU A 26 -6.68 -10.05 -3.68
C GLU A 26 -8.14 -10.32 -3.36
N ALA A 27 -8.63 -9.89 -2.19
CA ALA A 27 -10.04 -10.03 -1.81
C ALA A 27 -10.98 -9.36 -2.82
N ALA A 28 -10.60 -8.21 -3.37
CA ALA A 28 -11.38 -7.54 -4.40
C ALA A 28 -11.40 -8.32 -5.74
N ASN A 29 -10.31 -8.99 -6.10
CA ASN A 29 -10.25 -9.85 -7.28
C ASN A 29 -11.08 -11.13 -7.09
N GLU A 30 -11.02 -11.75 -5.90
CA GLU A 30 -11.86 -12.90 -5.55
C GLU A 30 -13.35 -12.56 -5.69
N ILE A 31 -13.77 -11.39 -5.20
CA ILE A 31 -15.13 -10.90 -5.42
C ILE A 31 -15.45 -10.79 -6.91
N LEU A 32 -14.54 -10.26 -7.73
CA LEU A 32 -14.76 -10.15 -9.19
C LEU A 32 -14.94 -11.52 -9.87
N GLU A 33 -14.28 -12.56 -9.39
CA GLU A 33 -14.35 -13.91 -9.94
C GLU A 33 -15.65 -14.62 -9.55
N HIS A 34 -16.09 -14.48 -8.30
CA HIS A 34 -17.22 -15.25 -7.76
C HIS A 34 -18.58 -14.55 -7.83
N SER A 35 -18.63 -13.24 -8.10
CA SER A 35 -19.87 -12.48 -8.05
C SER A 35 -20.50 -12.20 -9.42
N SER A 36 -21.83 -12.32 -9.50
CA SER A 36 -22.62 -11.86 -10.65
C SER A 36 -22.88 -10.35 -10.57
N MET A 37 -21.81 -9.54 -10.56
CA MET A 37 -21.86 -8.07 -10.51
C MET A 37 -22.08 -7.45 -11.89
N LYS A 38 -22.62 -6.22 -11.90
CA LYS A 38 -22.74 -5.41 -13.13
C LYS A 38 -21.35 -5.02 -13.64
N GLU A 39 -21.21 -4.88 -14.95
CA GLU A 39 -19.92 -4.51 -15.56
C GLU A 39 -19.39 -3.17 -15.04
N SER A 40 -20.26 -2.20 -14.77
CA SER A 40 -19.89 -0.91 -14.17
C SER A 40 -19.23 -1.06 -12.80
N GLU A 41 -19.67 -2.02 -11.98
CA GLU A 41 -19.09 -2.27 -10.66
C GLU A 41 -17.75 -2.99 -10.80
N ARG A 42 -17.66 -3.94 -11.74
CA ARG A 42 -16.42 -4.63 -12.07
C ARG A 42 -15.33 -3.65 -12.48
N GLN A 43 -15.66 -2.68 -13.34
CA GLN A 43 -14.72 -1.64 -13.78
C GLN A 43 -14.27 -0.73 -12.63
N GLN A 44 -15.18 -0.35 -11.72
CA GLN A 44 -14.83 0.45 -10.55
C GLN A 44 -13.84 -0.27 -9.64
N ILE A 45 -14.05 -1.56 -9.38
CA ILE A 45 -13.13 -2.38 -8.58
C ILE A 45 -11.76 -2.47 -9.26
N LYS A 46 -11.72 -2.75 -10.58
CA LYS A 46 -10.46 -2.80 -11.34
C LYS A 46 -9.69 -1.48 -11.28
N GLN A 47 -10.35 -0.34 -11.49
CA GLN A 47 -9.71 0.97 -11.38
C GLN A 47 -9.22 1.26 -9.95
N LYS A 48 -9.99 0.86 -8.93
CA LYS A 48 -9.56 1.00 -7.53
C LYS A 48 -8.32 0.15 -7.25
N ASN A 49 -8.27 -1.08 -7.76
CA ASN A 49 -7.11 -1.96 -7.65
C ASN A 49 -5.89 -1.41 -8.40
N GLN A 50 -6.09 -0.77 -9.57
CA GLN A 50 -5.02 -0.09 -10.28
C GLN A 50 -4.41 1.05 -9.44
N ARG A 51 -5.24 1.91 -8.85
CA ARG A 51 -4.75 2.99 -7.96
C ARG A 51 -4.03 2.45 -6.74
N ARG A 52 -4.53 1.36 -6.14
CA ARG A 52 -3.87 0.68 -5.01
C ARG A 52 -2.48 0.16 -5.39
N ARG A 53 -2.31 -0.38 -6.60
CA ARG A 53 -0.99 -0.82 -7.11
C ARG A 53 -0.02 0.36 -7.22
N GLN A 54 -0.48 1.51 -7.73
CA GLN A 54 0.34 2.72 -7.79
C GLN A 54 0.74 3.19 -6.37
N SER A 55 -0.19 3.16 -5.41
CA SER A 55 0.13 3.49 -4.01
C SER A 55 1.16 2.53 -3.40
N ILE A 56 1.07 1.22 -3.71
CA ILE A 56 2.06 0.23 -3.27
C ILE A 56 3.45 0.54 -3.83
N GLU A 57 3.55 0.95 -5.10
CA GLU A 57 4.83 1.35 -5.69
C GLU A 57 5.43 2.55 -4.95
N SER A 58 4.62 3.59 -4.69
CA SER A 58 5.09 4.74 -3.89
C SER A 58 5.51 4.34 -2.48
N PHE A 59 4.79 3.44 -1.80
CA PHE A 59 5.21 2.94 -0.49
C PHE A 59 6.52 2.16 -0.55
N LYS A 60 6.75 1.37 -1.62
CA LYS A 60 7.99 0.62 -1.81
C LYS A 60 9.19 1.56 -2.04
N GLU A 61 8.99 2.65 -2.76
CA GLU A 61 9.99 3.71 -2.93
C GLU A 61 10.31 4.37 -1.56
N GLU A 62 9.29 4.79 -0.81
CA GLU A 62 9.47 5.38 0.53
C GLU A 62 10.18 4.41 1.51
N ILE A 63 9.83 3.12 1.49
CA ILE A 63 10.51 2.09 2.29
C ILE A 63 12.00 2.01 1.94
N ALA A 64 12.35 2.08 0.65
CA ALA A 64 13.74 2.02 0.21
C ALA A 64 14.53 3.23 0.69
N ASP A 65 13.94 4.42 0.58
CA ASP A 65 14.54 5.67 1.05
C ASP A 65 14.74 5.66 2.58
N GLU A 66 13.72 5.26 3.34
CA GLU A 66 13.80 5.16 4.82
C GLU A 66 14.81 4.09 5.27
N LYS A 67 14.92 2.97 4.55
CA LYS A 67 15.97 1.95 4.81
C LYS A 67 17.37 2.51 4.54
N SER A 68 17.54 3.28 3.47
CA SER A 68 18.79 3.95 3.14
C SER A 68 19.16 4.98 4.21
N ASP A 69 18.21 5.80 4.65
CA ASP A 69 18.43 6.78 5.71
C ASP A 69 18.77 6.11 7.05
N ARG A 70 18.15 4.97 7.38
CA ARG A 70 18.48 4.16 8.56
C ARG A 70 19.92 3.62 8.49
N GLN A 71 20.35 3.12 7.33
CA GLN A 71 21.73 2.65 7.14
C GLN A 71 22.76 3.79 7.22
N ASN A 72 22.39 4.97 6.74
CA ASN A 72 23.23 6.17 6.77
C ASN A 72 23.18 6.91 8.13
N GLY A 73 22.43 6.41 9.11
CA GLY A 73 22.30 7.01 10.45
C GLY A 73 21.55 8.35 10.48
N ARG A 74 20.68 8.60 9.49
CA ARG A 74 19.90 9.85 9.34
C ARG A 74 18.55 9.83 10.05
N VAL A 75 18.13 8.68 10.58
CA VAL A 75 16.90 8.45 11.35
C VAL A 75 17.16 7.63 12.60
#